data_AF-A0A1V5NTM3-F1
#
_entry.id   AF-A0A1V5NTM3-F1
#
_cell.length_a   1.000
_cell.length_b   1.000
_cell.length_c   1.000
_cell.angle_alpha   90.00
_cell.angle_beta   90.00
_cell.angle_gamma   90.00
#
_symmetry.space_group_name_H-M   'P 1'
#
loop_
_entity.id
_entity.type
_entity.pdbx_description
1 polymer ?
#
loop_
_entity_poly.entity_id
_entity_poly.type
_entity_poly.pdbx_seq_one_letter_code
_entity_poly.pdbx_strand_id
1 'polypeptide(L)'
;MSARLYYLLAALPPLPGFGEPLPCRLDDVLAAIRAEEEPTLDTLANCFSVEPALRAMQKSRLVGHLPEPPADLMELLPDCIRERVALWPSREEEVAWHESVCFAWFEFMHQTGHAIGSRLLQRWSAWEMTLAVYLANARDTGESAPAKERPVSPEAPAFDYDGLVAEWHNAADPMIGEHKLDEARCAFLASESTRYSFEIDELVLYLLKLRLLSRYAALDRGTALKILEEVTVL
;
A
#
# COMPACT_ATOMS: atom_id res chain seq x y z
N MET A 1 13.58 -2.25 -23.61
CA MET A 1 12.79 -1.75 -22.46
C MET A 1 12.31 -0.32 -22.66
N SER A 2 13.20 0.67 -22.80
CA SER A 2 12.83 2.11 -22.91
C SER A 2 11.74 2.44 -23.95
N ALA A 3 11.80 1.91 -25.18
CA ALA A 3 10.76 2.18 -26.19
C ALA A 3 9.36 1.62 -25.82
N ARG A 4 9.29 0.48 -25.13
CA ARG A 4 8.00 -0.10 -24.69
C ARG A 4 7.43 0.67 -23.49
N LEU A 5 8.28 0.99 -22.52
CA LEU A 5 7.90 1.85 -21.39
C LEU A 5 7.41 3.21 -21.87
N TYR A 6 8.04 3.79 -22.90
CA TYR A 6 7.56 5.02 -23.53
C TYR A 6 6.12 4.88 -24.04
N TYR A 7 5.82 3.84 -24.83
CA TYR A 7 4.46 3.64 -25.35
C TYR A 7 3.44 3.39 -24.24
N LEU A 8 3.78 2.54 -23.27
CA LEU A 8 2.93 2.25 -22.12
C LEU A 8 2.63 3.54 -21.33
N LEU A 9 3.67 4.27 -20.91
CA LEU A 9 3.52 5.51 -20.14
C LEU A 9 2.77 6.60 -20.92
N ALA A 10 2.95 6.68 -22.25
CA ALA A 10 2.22 7.61 -23.09
C ALA A 10 0.74 7.23 -23.28
N ALA A 11 0.40 5.95 -23.14
CA ALA A 11 -0.97 5.45 -23.23
C ALA A 11 -1.74 5.55 -21.90
N LEU A 12 -1.04 5.66 -20.77
CA LEU A 12 -1.66 5.78 -19.46
C LEU A 12 -2.30 7.17 -19.28
N PRO A 13 -3.54 7.25 -18.75
CA PRO A 13 -4.20 8.51 -18.52
C PRO A 13 -3.49 9.30 -17.40
N PRO A 14 -3.47 10.64 -17.46
CA PRO A 14 -2.88 11.44 -16.38
C PRO A 14 -3.65 11.24 -15.07
N LEU A 15 -2.92 11.02 -13.98
CA LEU A 15 -3.52 10.82 -12.65
C LEU A 15 -3.89 12.15 -12.00
N PRO A 16 -5.12 12.30 -11.47
CA PRO A 16 -5.61 13.56 -10.92
C PRO A 16 -5.05 13.87 -9.52
N GLY A 17 -5.57 14.91 -8.87
CA GLY A 17 -5.38 15.19 -7.45
C GLY A 17 -6.27 14.33 -6.53
N PHE A 18 -6.11 14.50 -5.22
CA PHE A 18 -6.99 13.86 -4.23
C PHE A 18 -8.43 14.38 -4.35
N GLY A 19 -9.41 13.47 -4.22
CA GLY A 19 -10.84 13.79 -4.28
C GLY A 19 -11.42 13.91 -5.69
N GLU A 20 -10.59 13.85 -6.72
CA GLU A 20 -11.01 13.81 -8.11
C GLU A 20 -11.28 12.37 -8.59
N PRO A 21 -12.19 12.17 -9.56
CA PRO A 21 -12.51 10.84 -10.07
C PRO A 21 -11.31 10.20 -10.77
N LEU A 22 -11.07 8.92 -10.49
CA LEU A 22 -9.98 8.16 -11.10
C LEU A 22 -10.26 7.87 -12.58
N PRO A 23 -9.28 8.06 -13.48
CA PRO A 23 -9.47 7.82 -14.91
C PRO A 23 -9.47 6.33 -15.28
N CYS A 24 -8.90 5.47 -14.44
CA CYS A 24 -8.78 4.03 -14.65
C CYS A 24 -8.66 3.29 -13.31
N ARG A 25 -8.96 1.99 -13.29
CA ARG A 25 -8.71 1.15 -12.12
C ARG A 25 -7.29 0.61 -12.15
N LEU A 26 -6.76 0.22 -10.99
CA LEU A 26 -5.45 -0.44 -10.90
C LEU A 26 -5.41 -1.72 -11.75
N ASP A 27 -6.46 -2.55 -11.69
CA ASP A 27 -6.55 -3.80 -12.46
C ASP A 27 -6.41 -3.59 -13.97
N ASP A 28 -6.99 -2.51 -14.51
CA ASP A 28 -6.91 -2.16 -15.93
C ASP A 28 -5.46 -1.85 -16.34
N VAL A 29 -4.75 -1.10 -15.49
CA VAL A 29 -3.34 -0.75 -15.70
C VAL A 29 -2.46 -1.99 -15.59
N LEU A 30 -2.72 -2.84 -14.60
CA LEU A 30 -2.00 -4.10 -14.40
C LEU A 30 -2.22 -5.09 -15.55
N ALA A 31 -3.39 -5.10 -16.17
CA ALA A 31 -3.66 -5.87 -17.38
C ALA A 31 -2.88 -5.32 -18.59
N ALA A 32 -2.85 -3.99 -18.76
CA ALA A 32 -2.07 -3.35 -19.81
C ALA A 32 -0.56 -3.62 -19.67
N ILE A 33 -0.03 -3.59 -18.44
CA ILE A 33 1.37 -3.93 -18.15
C ILE A 33 1.68 -5.38 -18.55
N ARG A 34 0.79 -6.33 -18.23
CA ARG A 34 1.00 -7.75 -18.57
C ARG A 34 0.93 -8.05 -20.07
N ALA A 35 0.15 -7.26 -20.81
CA ALA A 35 0.05 -7.39 -22.26
C ALA A 35 1.38 -7.08 -22.99
N GLU A 36 2.33 -6.42 -22.34
CA GLU A 36 3.67 -6.16 -22.89
C GLU A 36 4.59 -7.39 -22.91
N GLU A 37 4.16 -8.51 -22.28
CA GLU A 37 4.85 -9.80 -22.23
C GLU A 37 6.33 -9.67 -21.84
N GLU A 38 6.61 -8.83 -20.84
CA GLU A 38 7.97 -8.53 -20.37
C GLU A 38 8.13 -9.00 -18.90
N PRO A 39 9.13 -9.85 -18.59
CA PRO A 39 9.27 -10.44 -17.26
C PRO A 39 9.41 -9.44 -16.10
N THR A 40 10.12 -8.33 -16.30
CA THR A 40 10.28 -7.28 -15.29
C THR A 40 8.94 -6.59 -14.99
N LEU A 41 8.14 -6.33 -16.04
CA LEU A 41 6.79 -5.77 -15.95
C LEU A 41 5.81 -6.75 -15.31
N ASP A 42 5.87 -8.04 -15.61
CA ASP A 42 5.03 -9.04 -14.95
C ASP A 42 5.35 -9.15 -13.46
N THR A 43 6.64 -9.13 -13.11
CA THR A 43 7.10 -9.11 -11.71
C THR A 43 6.54 -7.88 -10.96
N LEU A 44 6.64 -6.70 -11.57
CA LEU A 44 6.06 -5.47 -11.02
C LEU A 44 4.54 -5.58 -10.88
N ALA A 45 3.86 -6.13 -11.88
CA ALA A 45 2.42 -6.22 -11.87
C ALA A 45 1.92 -7.21 -10.81
N ASN A 46 2.62 -8.33 -10.60
CA ASN A 46 2.35 -9.29 -9.53
C ASN A 46 2.52 -8.64 -8.16
N CYS A 47 3.57 -7.83 -7.99
CA CYS A 47 3.80 -7.07 -6.76
C CYS A 47 2.61 -6.16 -6.38
N PHE A 48 2.08 -5.40 -7.34
CA PHE A 48 0.92 -4.51 -7.10
C PHE A 48 -0.43 -5.24 -7.02
N SER A 49 -0.51 -6.50 -7.44
CA SER A 49 -1.75 -7.31 -7.34
C SER A 49 -1.98 -7.84 -5.92
N VAL A 50 -0.93 -7.91 -5.09
CA VAL A 50 -0.99 -8.50 -3.74
C VAL A 50 -1.83 -7.65 -2.77
N GLU A 51 -1.65 -6.33 -2.77
CA GLU A 51 -2.28 -5.48 -1.75
C GLU A 51 -3.82 -5.47 -1.81
N PRO A 52 -4.48 -5.30 -2.97
CA PRO A 52 -5.93 -5.34 -3.03
C PRO A 52 -6.50 -6.66 -2.48
N ALA A 53 -5.84 -7.78 -2.78
CA ALA A 53 -6.22 -9.10 -2.31
C ALA A 53 -6.05 -9.23 -0.79
N LEU A 54 -4.91 -8.78 -0.24
CA LEU A 54 -4.69 -8.72 1.21
C LEU A 54 -5.74 -7.85 1.90
N ARG A 55 -6.04 -6.65 1.37
CA ARG A 55 -7.05 -5.74 1.95
C ARG A 55 -8.45 -6.34 1.93
N ALA A 56 -8.83 -7.00 0.84
CA ALA A 56 -10.11 -7.70 0.73
C ALA A 56 -10.23 -8.81 1.78
N MET A 57 -9.18 -9.63 1.95
CA MET A 57 -9.12 -10.66 2.99
C MET A 57 -9.25 -10.06 4.39
N GLN A 58 -8.46 -9.02 4.70
CA GLN A 58 -8.50 -8.36 6.01
C GLN A 58 -9.90 -7.82 6.32
N LYS A 59 -10.54 -7.15 5.36
CA LYS A 59 -11.92 -6.65 5.51
C LYS A 59 -12.90 -7.80 5.78
N SER A 60 -12.87 -8.86 4.98
CA SER A 60 -13.77 -10.01 5.15
C SER A 60 -13.56 -10.72 6.49
N ARG A 61 -12.31 -10.80 6.97
CA ARG A 61 -12.00 -11.35 8.30
C ARG A 61 -12.55 -10.48 9.43
N LEU A 62 -12.38 -9.16 9.37
CA LEU A 62 -12.89 -8.22 10.39
C LEU A 62 -14.42 -8.27 10.53
N VAL A 63 -15.14 -8.60 9.45
CA VAL A 63 -16.60 -8.77 9.48
C VAL A 63 -17.01 -10.22 9.85
N GLY A 64 -16.04 -11.09 10.16
CA GLY A 64 -16.29 -12.47 10.61
C GLY A 64 -16.70 -13.44 9.50
N HIS A 65 -16.43 -13.11 8.24
CA HIS A 65 -16.88 -13.90 7.08
C HIS A 65 -15.93 -15.03 6.67
N LEU A 66 -14.70 -15.08 7.21
CA LEU A 66 -13.68 -16.02 6.77
C LEU A 66 -13.11 -16.82 7.94
N PRO A 67 -13.40 -18.14 8.03
CA PRO A 67 -12.79 -19.02 9.03
C PRO A 67 -11.35 -19.42 8.66
N GLU A 68 -10.96 -19.28 7.39
CA GLU A 68 -9.64 -19.63 6.84
C GLU A 68 -9.27 -18.69 5.66
N PRO A 69 -7.99 -18.63 5.24
CA PRO A 69 -7.59 -17.82 4.11
C PRO A 69 -8.20 -18.34 2.80
N PRO A 70 -8.72 -17.47 1.91
CA PRO A 70 -9.24 -17.88 0.61
C PRO A 70 -8.18 -18.57 -0.27
N ALA A 71 -8.54 -19.65 -0.98
CA ALA A 71 -7.60 -20.43 -1.79
C ALA A 71 -7.02 -19.62 -2.97
N ASP A 72 -7.86 -18.81 -3.63
CA ASP A 72 -7.49 -17.90 -4.70
C ASP A 72 -6.47 -16.85 -4.24
N LEU A 73 -6.63 -16.32 -3.02
CA LEU A 73 -5.61 -15.48 -2.40
C LEU A 73 -4.31 -16.24 -2.23
N MET A 74 -4.35 -17.46 -1.68
CA MET A 74 -3.14 -18.24 -1.41
C MET A 74 -2.35 -18.57 -2.68
N GLU A 75 -3.03 -18.79 -3.81
CA GLU A 75 -2.41 -18.99 -5.12
C GLU A 75 -1.70 -17.72 -5.63
N LEU A 76 -2.29 -16.54 -5.38
CA LEU A 76 -1.75 -15.24 -5.78
C LEU A 76 -0.52 -14.81 -4.97
N LEU A 77 -0.47 -15.17 -3.68
CA LEU A 77 0.56 -14.65 -2.77
C LEU A 77 1.95 -15.24 -3.05
N PRO A 78 3.02 -14.42 -3.02
CA PRO A 78 4.39 -14.92 -3.00
C PRO A 78 4.65 -15.68 -1.69
N ASP A 79 5.58 -16.64 -1.72
CA ASP A 79 5.84 -17.57 -0.61
C ASP A 79 6.06 -16.87 0.73
N CYS A 80 6.86 -15.79 0.75
CA CYS A 80 7.16 -15.03 1.98
C CYS A 80 5.92 -14.42 2.66
N ILE A 81 4.88 -14.05 1.89
CA ILE A 81 3.63 -13.52 2.43
C ILE A 81 2.66 -14.68 2.71
N ARG A 82 2.62 -15.66 1.80
CA ARG A 82 1.78 -16.86 1.91
C ARG A 82 2.03 -17.60 3.21
N GLU A 83 3.29 -17.82 3.58
CA GLU A 83 3.68 -18.45 4.84
C GLU A 83 3.13 -17.71 6.06
N ARG A 84 3.12 -16.37 6.04
CA ARG A 84 2.56 -15.54 7.13
C ARG A 84 1.05 -15.62 7.17
N VAL A 85 0.39 -15.56 6.02
CA VAL A 85 -1.07 -15.67 5.92
C VAL A 85 -1.56 -17.05 6.35
N ALA A 86 -0.83 -18.12 6.01
CA ALA A 86 -1.15 -19.50 6.36
C ALA A 86 -1.17 -19.77 7.87
N LEU A 87 -0.46 -18.99 8.69
CA LEU A 87 -0.49 -19.13 10.16
C LEU A 87 -1.87 -18.88 10.75
N TRP A 88 -2.71 -18.09 10.06
CA TRP A 88 -4.10 -17.79 10.36
C TRP A 88 -4.43 -17.66 11.88
N PRO A 89 -4.38 -16.45 12.45
CA PRO A 89 -4.24 -16.27 13.89
C PRO A 89 -5.54 -16.51 14.64
N SER A 90 -5.39 -16.72 15.95
CA SER A 90 -6.47 -16.51 16.92
C SER A 90 -6.89 -15.03 16.98
N ARG A 91 -7.95 -14.70 17.72
CA ARG A 91 -8.40 -13.29 17.88
C ARG A 91 -7.39 -12.48 18.70
N GLU A 92 -6.76 -13.12 19.68
CA GLU A 92 -5.77 -12.52 20.57
C GLU A 92 -4.48 -12.12 19.84
N GLU A 93 -4.14 -12.82 18.77
CA GLU A 93 -2.91 -12.62 17.98
C GLU A 93 -3.14 -11.78 16.71
N GLU A 94 -4.38 -11.34 16.46
CA GLU A 94 -4.80 -10.74 15.19
C GLU A 94 -3.98 -9.48 14.84
N VAL A 95 -3.72 -8.60 15.81
CA VAL A 95 -2.92 -7.39 15.60
C VAL A 95 -1.49 -7.73 15.19
N ALA A 96 -0.82 -8.59 15.96
CA ALA A 96 0.56 -9.00 15.70
C ALA A 96 0.69 -9.72 14.34
N TRP A 97 -0.31 -10.53 13.98
CA TRP A 97 -0.36 -11.18 12.68
C TRP A 97 -0.55 -10.19 11.54
N HIS A 98 -1.48 -9.23 11.65
CA HIS A 98 -1.66 -8.19 10.63
C HIS A 98 -0.38 -7.38 10.42
N GLU A 99 0.32 -7.02 11.49
CA GLU A 99 1.64 -6.38 11.41
C GLU A 99 2.65 -7.25 10.67
N SER A 100 2.74 -8.54 11.01
CA SER A 100 3.66 -9.46 10.35
C SER A 100 3.36 -9.62 8.85
N VAL A 101 2.09 -9.66 8.44
CA VAL A 101 1.69 -9.74 7.03
C VAL A 101 2.04 -8.43 6.31
N CYS A 102 1.80 -7.29 6.97
CA CYS A 102 2.13 -5.96 6.44
C CYS A 102 3.64 -5.81 6.19
N PHE A 103 4.48 -6.20 7.16
CA PHE A 103 5.93 -6.15 7.00
C PHE A 103 6.45 -7.11 5.93
N ALA A 104 5.92 -8.34 5.85
CA ALA A 104 6.29 -9.28 4.78
C ALA A 104 5.95 -8.71 3.39
N TRP A 105 4.85 -7.96 3.27
CA TRP A 105 4.49 -7.29 2.04
C TRP A 105 5.44 -6.13 1.68
N PHE A 106 5.84 -5.29 2.64
CA PHE A 106 6.85 -4.26 2.39
C PHE A 106 8.20 -4.84 1.98
N GLU A 107 8.63 -5.92 2.65
CA GLU A 107 9.85 -6.64 2.30
C GLU A 107 9.78 -7.20 0.87
N PHE A 108 8.65 -7.81 0.50
CA PHE A 108 8.42 -8.28 -0.87
C PHE A 108 8.46 -7.14 -1.92
N MET A 109 7.86 -5.98 -1.62
CA MET A 109 7.97 -4.81 -2.50
C MET A 109 9.42 -4.33 -2.62
N HIS A 110 10.17 -4.32 -1.52
CA HIS A 110 11.59 -3.95 -1.52
C HIS A 110 12.43 -4.89 -2.39
N GLN A 111 12.27 -6.20 -2.22
CA GLN A 111 12.94 -7.23 -3.02
C GLN A 111 12.54 -7.14 -4.50
N THR A 112 11.27 -6.86 -4.79
CA THR A 112 10.79 -6.59 -6.15
C THR A 112 11.53 -5.40 -6.75
N GLY A 113 11.67 -4.30 -5.98
CA GLY A 113 12.41 -3.12 -6.40
C GLY A 113 13.87 -3.42 -6.76
N HIS A 114 14.54 -4.30 -6.02
CA HIS A 114 15.88 -4.79 -6.38
C HIS A 114 15.86 -5.61 -7.67
N ALA A 115 14.93 -6.56 -7.79
CA ALA A 115 14.84 -7.45 -8.94
C ALA A 115 14.57 -6.72 -10.27
N ILE A 116 13.75 -5.65 -10.23
CA ILE A 116 13.40 -4.86 -11.41
C ILE A 116 14.30 -3.63 -11.62
N GLY A 117 15.26 -3.40 -10.72
CA GLY A 117 16.12 -2.22 -10.75
C GLY A 117 15.41 -0.89 -10.46
N SER A 118 14.26 -0.91 -9.78
CA SER A 118 13.53 0.29 -9.38
C SER A 118 14.04 0.82 -8.04
N ARG A 119 14.74 1.96 -8.08
CA ARG A 119 15.21 2.63 -6.85
C ARG A 119 14.04 3.25 -6.10
N LEU A 120 13.06 3.76 -6.82
CA LEU A 120 11.85 4.33 -6.22
C LEU A 120 11.10 3.27 -5.39
N LEU A 121 10.89 2.07 -5.94
CA LEU A 121 10.15 1.02 -5.22
C LEU A 121 10.90 0.55 -3.97
N GLN A 122 12.23 0.45 -4.04
CA GLN A 122 13.06 0.11 -2.87
C GLN A 122 12.95 1.17 -1.76
N ARG A 123 13.05 2.45 -2.13
CA ARG A 123 12.97 3.57 -1.18
C ARG A 123 11.57 3.74 -0.62
N TRP A 124 10.55 3.61 -1.46
CA TRP A 124 9.14 3.66 -1.05
C TRP A 124 8.80 2.58 -0.03
N SER A 125 9.16 1.33 -0.30
CA SER A 125 8.84 0.23 0.61
C SER A 125 9.60 0.35 1.94
N ALA A 126 10.86 0.82 1.92
CA ALA A 126 11.61 1.13 3.13
C ALA A 126 10.96 2.27 3.93
N TRP A 127 10.51 3.33 3.26
CA TRP A 127 9.81 4.46 3.90
C TRP A 127 8.50 4.01 4.55
N GLU A 128 7.65 3.26 3.84
CA GLU A 128 6.39 2.76 4.39
C GLU A 128 6.60 1.76 5.54
N MET A 129 7.60 0.87 5.43
CA MET A 129 7.93 -0.07 6.50
C MET A 129 8.37 0.67 7.76
N THR A 130 9.22 1.70 7.62
CA THR A 130 9.61 2.57 8.73
C THR A 130 8.40 3.29 9.31
N LEU A 131 7.56 3.93 8.48
CA LEU A 131 6.34 4.58 8.97
C LEU A 131 5.43 3.60 9.74
N ALA A 132 5.26 2.37 9.24
CA ALA A 132 4.47 1.34 9.91
C ALA A 132 5.04 0.94 11.28
N VAL A 133 6.37 0.89 11.42
CA VAL A 133 7.05 0.69 12.72
C VAL A 133 6.73 1.82 13.69
N TYR A 134 6.86 3.08 13.26
CA TYR A 134 6.55 4.24 14.11
C TYR A 134 5.07 4.28 14.52
N LEU A 135 4.16 3.99 13.60
CA LEU A 135 2.72 3.91 13.88
C LEU A 135 2.39 2.78 14.86
N ALA A 136 3.04 1.60 14.71
CA ALA A 136 2.85 0.48 15.63
C ALA A 136 3.35 0.83 17.05
N ASN A 137 4.55 1.42 17.15
CA ASN A 137 5.09 1.86 18.43
C ASN A 137 4.21 2.93 19.11
N ALA A 138 3.61 3.85 18.33
CA ALA A 138 2.69 4.85 18.87
C ALA A 138 1.38 4.24 19.40
N ARG A 139 0.86 3.18 18.75
CA ARG A 139 -0.34 2.45 19.21
C ARG A 139 -0.10 1.65 20.48
N ASP A 140 1.12 1.17 20.68
CA ASP A 140 1.52 0.35 21.83
C ASP A 140 1.84 1.19 23.10
N THR A 141 1.61 2.50 23.10
CA THR A 141 1.87 3.37 24.26
C THR A 141 0.86 3.23 25.43
N GLY A 142 -0.07 2.27 25.36
CA GLY A 142 -0.94 1.90 26.48
C GLY A 142 -0.20 1.10 27.56
N GLU A 143 -0.55 1.30 28.84
CA GLU A 143 0.08 0.75 30.07
C GLU A 143 0.35 -0.78 30.12
N SER A 144 -0.03 -1.56 29.11
CA SER A 144 0.07 -3.02 29.06
C SER A 144 0.97 -3.58 27.94
N ALA A 145 1.58 -2.75 27.10
CA ALA A 145 2.45 -3.25 26.05
C ALA A 145 3.89 -3.51 26.56
N PRO A 146 4.50 -4.66 26.26
CA PRO A 146 5.92 -4.86 26.53
C PRO A 146 6.73 -3.82 25.74
N ALA A 147 7.64 -3.13 26.43
CA ALA A 147 8.54 -2.10 25.90
C ALA A 147 9.58 -2.64 24.91
N LYS A 148 9.10 -3.21 23.79
CA LYS A 148 9.97 -3.72 22.73
C LYS A 148 9.74 -2.83 21.51
N GLU A 149 10.44 -1.70 21.49
CA GLU A 149 10.53 -0.86 20.30
C GLU A 149 10.90 -1.76 19.11
N ARG A 150 10.02 -1.75 18.10
CA ARG A 150 10.30 -2.48 16.86
C ARG A 150 11.49 -1.80 16.17
N PRO A 151 12.49 -2.57 15.72
CA PRO A 151 13.68 -2.00 15.11
C PRO A 151 13.32 -1.33 13.76
N VAL A 152 13.86 -0.15 13.54
CA VAL A 152 13.79 0.55 12.25
C VAL A 152 14.95 0.06 11.36
N SER A 153 14.69 -0.10 10.06
CA SER A 153 15.75 -0.46 9.12
C SER A 153 16.84 0.61 9.07
N PRO A 154 18.14 0.26 9.08
CA PRO A 154 19.22 1.23 8.92
C PRO A 154 19.20 1.93 7.55
N GLU A 155 18.48 1.36 6.57
CA GLU A 155 18.29 1.93 5.23
C GLU A 155 17.06 2.85 5.13
N ALA A 156 16.42 3.17 6.25
CA ALA A 156 15.27 4.06 6.30
C ALA A 156 15.58 5.40 5.63
N PRO A 157 14.78 5.86 4.66
CA PRO A 157 14.95 7.19 4.08
C PRO A 157 14.84 8.27 5.16
N ALA A 158 15.70 9.29 5.08
CA ALA A 158 15.66 10.43 6.00
C ALA A 158 14.34 11.19 5.85
N PHE A 159 13.54 11.19 6.92
CA PHE A 159 12.22 11.81 6.99
C PHE A 159 11.87 12.05 8.47
N ASP A 160 11.06 13.07 8.76
CA ASP A 160 10.57 13.35 10.11
C ASP A 160 9.38 12.44 10.47
N TYR A 161 9.66 11.16 10.74
CA TYR A 161 8.62 10.18 11.09
C TYR A 161 7.95 10.50 12.42
N ASP A 162 8.73 10.96 13.41
CA ASP A 162 8.21 11.35 14.73
C ASP A 162 7.22 12.50 14.62
N GLY A 163 7.56 13.56 13.87
CA GLY A 163 6.67 14.68 13.60
C GLY A 163 5.38 14.24 12.92
N LEU A 164 5.47 13.41 11.87
CA LEU A 164 4.30 12.90 11.17
C LEU A 164 3.39 12.04 12.07
N VAL A 165 3.98 11.15 12.88
CA VAL A 165 3.22 10.28 13.80
C VAL A 165 2.60 11.10 14.92
N ALA A 166 3.26 12.15 15.40
CA ALA A 166 2.68 13.08 16.36
C ALA A 166 1.49 13.86 15.76
N GLU A 167 1.57 14.32 14.51
CA GLU A 167 0.44 14.95 13.81
C GLU A 167 -0.73 13.98 13.62
N TRP A 168 -0.44 12.73 13.22
CA TRP A 168 -1.45 11.68 13.10
C TRP A 168 -2.12 11.36 14.44
N HIS A 169 -1.35 11.21 15.50
CA HIS A 169 -1.84 10.85 16.83
C HIS A 169 -2.68 11.96 17.47
N ASN A 170 -2.30 13.24 17.25
CA ASN A 170 -2.99 14.40 17.80
C ASN A 170 -4.11 14.94 16.89
N ALA A 171 -4.44 14.25 15.79
CA ALA A 171 -5.50 14.67 14.89
C ALA A 171 -6.86 14.70 15.59
N ALA A 172 -7.70 15.69 15.27
CA ALA A 172 -9.00 15.87 15.91
C ALA A 172 -9.98 14.71 15.65
N ASP A 173 -9.81 13.99 14.54
CA ASP A 173 -10.51 12.75 14.24
C ASP A 173 -9.62 11.80 13.40
N PRO A 174 -9.95 10.49 13.34
CA PRO A 174 -9.14 9.51 12.62
C PRO A 174 -8.99 9.79 11.12
N MET A 175 -9.98 10.43 10.49
CA MET A 175 -9.93 10.73 9.05
C MET A 175 -8.92 11.83 8.74
N ILE A 176 -8.84 12.85 9.61
CA ILE A 176 -7.80 13.88 9.52
C ILE A 176 -6.42 13.25 9.67
N GLY A 177 -6.25 12.33 10.62
CA GLY A 177 -5.00 11.59 10.79
C GLY A 177 -4.62 10.81 9.52
N GLU A 178 -5.54 10.02 8.96
CA GLU A 178 -5.29 9.27 7.72
C GLU A 178 -4.97 10.19 6.53
N HIS A 179 -5.61 11.35 6.45
CA HIS A 179 -5.31 12.34 5.41
C HIS A 179 -3.88 12.88 5.53
N LYS A 180 -3.40 13.17 6.75
CA LYS A 180 -2.02 13.60 7.00
C LYS A 180 -1.01 12.56 6.53
N LEU A 181 -1.29 11.28 6.75
CA LEU A 181 -0.43 10.20 6.24
C LEU A 181 -0.42 10.15 4.69
N ASP A 182 -1.56 10.36 4.03
CA ASP A 182 -1.62 10.41 2.56
C ASP A 182 -0.92 11.65 1.97
N GLU A 183 -1.04 12.80 2.61
CA GLU A 183 -0.30 14.01 2.23
C GLU A 183 1.21 13.76 2.29
N ALA A 184 1.70 13.15 3.37
CA ALA A 184 3.11 12.81 3.54
C ALA A 184 3.61 11.80 2.49
N ARG A 185 2.80 10.77 2.20
CA ARG A 185 3.05 9.79 1.13
C ARG A 185 3.20 10.46 -0.23
N CYS A 186 2.30 11.37 -0.57
CA CYS A 186 2.37 12.11 -1.82
C CYS A 186 3.58 13.05 -1.86
N ALA A 187 3.92 13.72 -0.75
CA ALA A 187 5.10 14.57 -0.66
C ALA A 187 6.39 13.76 -0.87
N PHE A 188 6.49 12.57 -0.27
CA PHE A 188 7.60 11.65 -0.49
C PHE A 188 7.72 11.27 -1.96
N LEU A 189 6.65 10.80 -2.61
CA LEU A 189 6.66 10.46 -4.04
C LEU A 189 7.06 11.64 -4.93
N ALA A 190 6.58 12.85 -4.62
CA ALA A 190 6.95 14.06 -5.34
C ALA A 190 8.46 14.37 -5.21
N SER A 191 9.03 14.15 -4.03
CA SER A 191 10.47 14.37 -3.76
C SER A 191 11.39 13.37 -4.47
N GLU A 192 10.90 12.16 -4.75
CA GLU A 192 11.64 11.11 -5.44
C GLU A 192 11.44 11.14 -6.97
N SER A 193 10.50 11.97 -7.46
CA SER A 193 10.15 11.99 -8.88
C SER A 193 11.23 12.67 -9.74
N THR A 194 11.80 11.91 -10.67
CA THR A 194 12.57 12.45 -11.79
C THR A 194 11.65 12.48 -13.00
N ARG A 195 11.23 13.67 -13.45
CA ARG A 195 10.26 13.77 -14.55
C ARG A 195 10.88 13.38 -15.89
N TYR A 196 10.12 12.69 -16.74
CA TYR A 196 10.45 12.38 -18.14
C TYR A 196 11.66 11.48 -18.34
N SER A 197 11.93 10.54 -17.43
CA SER A 197 12.99 9.55 -17.63
C SER A 197 12.54 8.39 -18.53
N PHE A 198 11.24 8.11 -18.61
CA PHE A 198 10.65 6.92 -19.24
C PHE A 198 11.28 5.60 -18.74
N GLU A 199 11.75 5.62 -17.49
CA GLU A 199 12.33 4.48 -16.80
C GLU A 199 11.28 3.76 -15.96
N ILE A 200 11.64 2.58 -15.44
CA ILE A 200 10.76 1.77 -14.60
C ILE A 200 10.25 2.56 -13.39
N ASP A 201 11.05 3.48 -12.85
CA ASP A 201 10.67 4.35 -11.72
C ASP A 201 9.51 5.29 -12.06
N GLU A 202 9.34 5.71 -13.32
CA GLU A 202 8.19 6.53 -13.73
C GLU A 202 6.89 5.72 -13.75
N LEU A 203 6.96 4.45 -14.17
CA LEU A 203 5.84 3.52 -14.08
C LEU A 203 5.51 3.16 -12.62
N VAL A 204 6.53 2.93 -11.80
CA VAL A 204 6.36 2.69 -10.36
C VAL A 204 5.73 3.90 -9.68
N LEU A 205 6.18 5.11 -9.99
CA LEU A 205 5.59 6.35 -9.48
C LEU A 205 4.10 6.43 -9.84
N TYR A 206 3.76 6.13 -11.09
CA TYR A 206 2.38 6.09 -11.55
C TYR A 206 1.54 5.10 -10.75
N LEU A 207 2.00 3.85 -10.62
CA LEU A 207 1.28 2.80 -9.89
C LEU A 207 1.10 3.14 -8.40
N LEU A 208 2.14 3.66 -7.75
CA LEU A 208 2.10 4.11 -6.35
C LEU A 208 1.11 5.26 -6.18
N LYS A 209 1.12 6.26 -7.06
CA LYS A 209 0.17 7.37 -7.01
C LYS A 209 -1.26 6.88 -7.22
N LEU A 210 -1.50 6.02 -8.22
CA LEU A 210 -2.82 5.45 -8.49
C LEU A 210 -3.35 4.66 -7.28
N ARG A 211 -2.48 3.88 -6.63
CA ARG A 211 -2.79 3.16 -5.39
C ARG A 211 -3.23 4.11 -4.27
N LEU A 212 -2.51 5.21 -4.03
CA LEU A 212 -2.87 6.21 -3.02
C LEU A 212 -4.21 6.88 -3.32
N LEU A 213 -4.43 7.28 -4.57
CA LEU A 213 -5.69 7.91 -4.96
C LEU A 213 -6.86 6.92 -4.87
N SER A 214 -6.64 5.64 -5.19
CA SER A 214 -7.63 4.56 -5.04
C SER A 214 -8.01 4.33 -3.58
N ARG A 215 -7.02 4.34 -2.69
CA ARG A 215 -7.24 4.27 -1.23
C ARG A 215 -8.07 5.45 -0.75
N TYR A 216 -7.70 6.67 -1.17
CA TYR A 216 -8.40 7.88 -0.77
C TYR A 216 -9.84 7.92 -1.29
N ALA A 217 -10.08 7.53 -2.54
CA ALA A 217 -11.43 7.44 -3.10
C ALA A 217 -12.33 6.45 -2.34
N ALA A 218 -11.76 5.35 -1.84
CA ALA A 218 -12.49 4.39 -1.01
C ALA A 218 -12.81 4.92 0.42
N LEU A 219 -12.10 5.96 0.87
CA LEU A 219 -12.27 6.61 2.16
C LEU A 219 -13.24 7.81 2.11
N ASP A 220 -13.79 8.16 0.94
CA ASP A 220 -14.69 9.30 0.80
C ASP A 220 -15.97 9.15 1.64
N ARG A 221 -16.05 9.98 2.68
CA ARG A 221 -17.17 10.09 3.61
C ARG A 221 -18.48 10.44 2.89
N GLY A 222 -18.44 11.21 1.79
CA GLY A 222 -19.63 11.56 1.03
C GLY A 222 -20.29 10.34 0.41
N THR A 223 -19.49 9.50 -0.23
CA THR A 223 -19.93 8.21 -0.77
C THR A 223 -20.40 7.26 0.35
N ALA A 224 -19.67 7.18 1.46
CA ALA A 224 -20.04 6.33 2.59
C ALA A 224 -21.37 6.75 3.26
N LEU A 225 -21.59 8.05 3.46
CA LEU A 225 -22.84 8.58 4.00
C LEU A 225 -24.03 8.34 3.06
N LYS A 226 -23.82 8.52 1.75
CA LYS A 226 -24.86 8.27 0.74
C LYS A 226 -25.27 6.80 0.71
N ILE A 227 -24.30 5.88 0.78
CA ILE A 227 -24.58 4.44 0.92
C ILE A 227 -25.32 4.15 2.23
N LEU A 228 -24.92 4.79 3.34
CA LEU A 228 -25.57 4.58 4.63
C LEU A 228 -27.03 5.08 4.62
N GLU A 229 -27.29 6.24 4.02
CA GLU A 229 -28.63 6.78 3.79
C GLU A 229 -29.46 5.86 2.89
N GLU A 230 -28.90 5.36 1.78
CA GLU A 230 -29.58 4.42 0.88
C GLU A 230 -29.94 3.08 1.57
N VAL A 231 -29.10 2.59 2.49
CA VAL A 231 -29.30 1.30 3.19
C VAL A 231 -30.18 1.45 4.45
N THR A 232 -30.23 2.63 5.06
CA THR A 232 -31.06 2.91 6.26
C THR A 232 -32.47 3.38 5.95
N VAL A 233 -32.80 3.64 4.68
CA VAL A 233 -34.17 3.97 4.21
C VAL A 233 -35.01 2.71 3.89
N LEU A 234 -34.59 1.52 4.34
CA LEU A 234 -35.37 0.27 4.26
C LEU A 234 -36.31 0.06 5.45
#